data_AF-A0ABD3SDE2-F1
#
_entry.id   AF-A0ABD3SDE2-F1
#
_cell.length_a   1.000
_cell.length_b   1.000
_cell.length_c   1.000
_cell.angle_alpha   90.00
_cell.angle_beta   90.00
_cell.angle_gamma   90.00
#
_symmetry.space_group_name_H-M   'P 1'
#
loop_
_entity.id
_entity.type
_entity.pdbx_description
1 polymer ?
#
loop_
_entity_poly.entity_id
_entity_poly.type
_entity_poly.pdbx_seq_one_letter_code
_entity_poly.pdbx_strand_id
1 'polypeptide(L)'
;MGKDNPTSDGGRPSHLDPLHKTIESLREIRAALLPFIRLLDKDDDDPSLVGRRRMKRKSACQSSPPSSHTPCDSSSSQQRSGKKKRGRHDDDNNDRDRPTGRFLDPHRRAEAEAAVALAVGTLRYMGARLRGSDVGRRKGDPLRVELDGLRAALVSLRELEGAASAAGEVGTSTNVDADAAVGVSDDGVSRGGGIGPSKKKQREGVGG
;
A
#
# COMPACT_ATOMS: atom_id res chain seq x y z
N MET A 1 32.42 32.94 45.65
CA MET A 1 31.25 33.57 44.99
C MET A 1 31.15 33.01 43.58
N GLY A 2 30.42 31.90 43.41
CA GLY A 2 30.15 31.30 42.10
C GLY A 2 28.83 31.84 41.57
N LYS A 3 28.84 32.34 40.34
CA LYS A 3 27.65 32.85 39.65
C LYS A 3 27.09 31.71 38.80
N ASP A 4 26.04 31.07 39.28
CA ASP A 4 25.32 30.04 38.55
C ASP A 4 24.39 30.75 37.57
N ASN A 5 24.69 30.65 36.27
CA ASN A 5 23.88 31.23 35.19
C ASN A 5 22.93 30.13 34.66
N PRO A 6 21.62 30.22 34.89
CA PRO A 6 20.66 29.28 34.33
C PRO A 6 20.34 29.70 32.89
N THR A 7 21.10 29.20 31.91
CA THR A 7 20.64 29.17 30.51
C THR A 7 19.57 28.10 30.38
N SER A 8 18.38 28.41 30.89
CA SER A 8 17.13 27.82 30.46
C SER A 8 16.87 28.35 29.05
N ASP A 9 17.50 27.70 28.06
CA ASP A 9 17.16 27.86 26.65
C ASP A 9 15.73 27.34 26.49
N GLY A 10 14.78 28.27 26.65
CA GLY A 10 13.35 28.00 26.54
C GLY A 10 13.09 27.49 25.13
N GLY A 11 12.91 26.17 25.04
CA GLY A 11 12.64 25.42 23.82
C GLY A 11 11.43 26.00 23.09
N ARG A 12 11.68 27.00 22.26
CA ARG A 12 10.70 27.48 21.31
C ARG A 12 10.51 26.33 20.34
N PRO A 13 9.27 25.83 20.16
CA PRO A 13 9.01 24.82 19.14
C PRO A 13 9.53 25.37 17.83
N SER A 14 10.51 24.68 17.26
CA SER A 14 11.04 25.05 15.97
C SER A 14 9.84 25.10 15.01
N HIS A 15 9.72 26.17 14.23
CA HIS A 15 8.64 26.28 13.24
C HIS A 15 8.60 25.08 12.26
N LEU A 16 9.67 24.29 12.23
CA LEU A 16 9.83 23.06 11.47
C LEU A 16 9.31 21.78 12.18
N ASP A 17 8.84 21.84 13.42
CA ASP A 17 8.34 20.67 14.17
C ASP A 17 7.24 19.89 13.43
N PRO A 18 6.26 20.52 12.75
CA PRO A 18 5.28 19.79 11.95
C PRO A 18 5.93 19.01 10.79
N LEU A 19 6.99 19.56 10.20
CA LEU A 19 7.73 18.92 9.12
C LEU A 19 8.49 17.68 9.64
N HIS A 20 9.15 17.81 10.80
CA HIS A 20 9.85 16.70 11.45
C HIS A 20 8.90 15.55 11.79
N LYS A 21 7.72 15.86 12.36
CA LYS A 21 6.68 14.85 12.62
C LYS A 21 6.23 14.14 11.35
N THR A 22 6.04 14.88 10.26
CA THR A 22 5.64 14.30 8.98
C THR A 22 6.70 13.34 8.43
N ILE A 23 7.98 13.70 8.55
CA ILE A 23 9.10 12.85 8.13
C ILE A 23 9.16 11.56 8.98
N GLU A 24 8.95 11.66 10.29
CA GLU A 24 8.90 10.49 11.18
C GLU A 24 7.74 9.55 10.82
N SER A 25 6.53 10.09 10.63
CA SER A 25 5.37 9.28 10.21
C SER A 25 5.62 8.57 8.88
N LEU A 26 6.27 9.22 7.92
CA LEU A 26 6.61 8.59 6.64
C LEU A 26 7.66 7.46 6.79
N ARG A 27 8.61 7.61 7.72
CA ARG A 27 9.59 6.54 8.02
C ARG A 27 8.91 5.35 8.68
N GLU A 28 7.96 5.60 9.58
CA GLU A 28 7.19 4.56 10.26
C GLU A 28 6.30 3.80 9.28
N ILE A 29 5.57 4.50 8.40
CA ILE A 29 4.79 3.89 7.32
C ILE A 29 5.69 3.03 6.43
N ARG A 30 6.87 3.53 6.03
CA ARG A 30 7.82 2.74 5.22
C ARG A 30 8.30 1.48 5.95
N ALA A 31 8.60 1.58 7.25
CA ALA A 31 9.01 0.44 8.05
C ALA A 31 7.88 -0.60 8.20
N ALA A 32 6.64 -0.14 8.35
CA ALA A 32 5.46 -0.99 8.42
C ALA A 32 5.15 -1.71 7.09
N LEU A 33 5.47 -1.08 5.95
CA LEU A 33 5.27 -1.66 4.61
C LEU A 33 6.39 -2.62 4.18
N LEU A 34 7.57 -2.52 4.80
CA LEU A 34 8.77 -3.28 4.44
C LEU A 34 8.57 -4.82 4.43
N PRO A 35 7.84 -5.44 5.38
CA PRO A 35 7.53 -6.87 5.33
C PRO A 35 6.75 -7.27 4.08
N PHE A 36 5.78 -6.45 3.64
CA PHE A 36 4.93 -6.72 2.48
C PHE A 36 5.69 -6.54 1.17
N ILE A 37 6.56 -5.53 1.09
CA ILE A 37 7.44 -5.35 -0.08
C ILE A 37 8.36 -6.58 -0.24
N ARG A 38 8.91 -7.10 0.87
CA ARG A 38 9.71 -8.34 0.85
C ARG A 38 8.91 -9.60 0.51
N LEU A 39 7.59 -9.58 0.68
CA LEU A 39 6.73 -10.68 0.23
C LEU A 39 6.54 -10.61 -1.28
N LEU A 40 6.34 -9.40 -1.84
CA LEU A 40 6.21 -9.18 -3.28
C LEU A 40 7.51 -9.49 -4.04
N ASP A 41 8.67 -9.08 -3.49
CA ASP A 41 9.97 -9.33 -4.14
C ASP A 41 10.34 -10.84 -4.18
N LYS A 42 9.71 -11.67 -3.34
CA LYS A 42 10.00 -13.12 -3.28
C LYS A 42 9.33 -13.93 -4.39
N ASP A 43 8.32 -13.36 -5.07
CA ASP A 43 7.61 -14.06 -6.14
C ASP A 43 8.41 -14.08 -7.46
N ASP A 44 9.44 -13.25 -7.61
CA ASP A 44 10.29 -13.20 -8.82
C ASP A 44 11.53 -14.13 -8.74
N ASP A 45 11.91 -14.57 -7.53
CA ASP A 45 13.12 -15.35 -7.28
C ASP A 45 12.84 -16.85 -7.05
N ASP A 46 11.71 -17.41 -7.53
CA ASP A 46 11.47 -18.85 -7.44
C ASP A 46 12.44 -19.60 -8.39
N PRO A 47 13.53 -20.22 -7.87
CA PRO A 47 14.54 -20.85 -8.72
C PRO A 47 14.01 -22.13 -9.37
N SER A 48 12.80 -22.56 -9.01
CA SER A 48 12.16 -23.76 -9.57
C SER A 48 11.73 -23.59 -11.03
N LEU A 49 11.52 -22.34 -11.51
CA LEU A 49 11.23 -22.06 -12.92
C LEU A 49 12.48 -21.81 -13.79
N VAL A 50 13.66 -21.63 -13.19
CA VAL A 50 14.94 -21.54 -13.93
C VAL A 50 15.53 -22.94 -14.18
N GLY A 51 14.65 -23.90 -14.47
CA GLY A 51 14.99 -25.22 -14.96
C GLY A 51 15.30 -25.19 -16.45
N ARG A 52 16.59 -25.30 -16.78
CA ARG A 52 17.13 -25.86 -18.05
C ARG A 52 17.27 -24.92 -19.27
N ARG A 53 18.15 -23.92 -19.20
CA ARG A 53 18.95 -23.52 -20.38
C ARG A 53 20.41 -23.25 -20.03
N ARG A 54 21.05 -24.23 -19.38
CA ARG A 54 22.52 -24.27 -19.24
C ARG A 54 23.15 -24.78 -20.53
N MET A 55 23.15 -23.94 -21.57
CA MET A 55 24.05 -24.13 -22.72
C MET A 55 25.42 -23.54 -22.36
N LYS A 56 26.37 -24.43 -22.07
CA LYS A 56 27.81 -24.13 -21.97
C LYS A 56 28.25 -23.36 -23.21
N ARG A 57 28.60 -22.08 -23.06
CA ARG A 57 29.55 -21.43 -23.97
C ARG A 57 30.72 -20.91 -23.13
N LYS A 58 31.79 -21.70 -23.17
CA LYS A 58 33.15 -21.32 -22.80
C LYS A 58 33.61 -20.25 -23.79
N SER A 59 34.07 -19.11 -23.29
CA SER A 59 35.19 -18.31 -23.83
C SER A 59 35.18 -16.99 -23.05
N ALA A 60 35.98 -16.87 -21.98
CA ALA A 60 37.39 -16.45 -22.02
C ALA A 60 37.53 -14.92 -22.11
N CYS A 61 38.48 -14.41 -21.30
CA CYS A 61 39.23 -13.15 -21.39
C CYS A 61 38.45 -11.81 -21.28
N GLN A 62 38.88 -10.76 -20.59
CA GLN A 62 40.12 -10.42 -19.86
C GLN A 62 39.92 -9.06 -19.12
N SER A 63 40.59 -8.90 -17.96
CA SER A 63 41.18 -7.66 -17.38
C SER A 63 40.32 -6.38 -17.13
N SER A 64 39.94 -6.04 -15.88
CA SER A 64 40.64 -5.17 -14.87
C SER A 64 40.21 -3.68 -14.91
N PRO A 65 40.40 -2.79 -13.89
CA PRO A 65 40.75 -2.93 -12.46
C PRO A 65 39.80 -2.14 -11.47
N PRO A 66 40.08 -2.11 -10.14
CA PRO A 66 39.26 -1.47 -9.10
C PRO A 66 39.78 -0.09 -8.63
N SER A 67 38.88 0.80 -8.20
CA SER A 67 39.17 2.00 -7.39
C SER A 67 37.87 2.44 -6.66
N SER A 68 37.83 3.09 -5.50
CA SER A 68 38.74 3.33 -4.37
C SER A 68 37.87 3.99 -3.29
N HIS A 69 37.92 3.45 -2.06
CA HIS A 69 37.75 4.11 -0.74
C HIS A 69 36.79 5.29 -0.55
N THR A 70 35.83 5.14 0.39
CA THR A 70 35.52 6.15 1.43
C THR A 70 35.14 5.48 2.76
N PRO A 71 35.42 6.13 3.91
CA PRO A 71 35.61 5.45 5.19
C PRO A 71 34.33 5.23 5.99
N CYS A 72 34.41 4.17 6.79
CA CYS A 72 33.61 3.93 7.98
C CYS A 72 33.83 5.04 9.01
N ASP A 73 32.77 5.53 9.63
CA ASP A 73 32.89 6.21 10.92
C ASP A 73 31.94 5.60 11.93
N SER A 74 32.50 5.38 13.11
CA SER A 74 31.98 4.59 14.20
C SER A 74 31.78 5.50 15.41
N SER A 75 30.55 5.63 15.88
CA SER A 75 30.23 6.19 17.21
C SER A 75 28.77 5.88 17.53
N SER A 76 28.44 4.86 18.33
CA SER A 76 28.51 4.79 19.80
C SER A 76 27.49 5.69 20.54
N SER A 77 26.42 5.10 21.07
CA SER A 77 25.82 5.37 22.40
C SER A 77 24.54 4.51 22.51
N GLN A 78 24.54 3.38 23.22
CA GLN A 78 24.35 3.25 24.67
C GLN A 78 23.42 4.31 25.28
N GLN A 79 22.15 3.95 25.51
CA GLN A 79 21.39 4.20 26.76
C GLN A 79 20.02 3.49 26.69
N ARG A 80 19.87 2.36 27.39
CA ARG A 80 19.21 2.22 28.71
C ARG A 80 17.67 2.12 28.67
N SER A 81 17.22 0.86 28.70
CA SER A 81 16.23 0.30 29.64
C SER A 81 15.06 1.19 30.10
N GLY A 82 13.88 0.95 29.53
CA GLY A 82 12.57 1.38 30.06
C GLY A 82 11.55 0.26 29.94
N LYS A 83 11.62 -0.70 30.87
CA LYS A 83 10.76 -1.88 30.95
C LYS A 83 9.37 -1.46 31.46
N LYS A 84 8.41 -1.15 30.57
CA LYS A 84 6.99 -0.96 30.95
C LYS A 84 6.15 -2.13 30.45
N LYS A 85 5.98 -3.09 31.35
CA LYS A 85 5.17 -4.31 31.25
C LYS A 85 3.71 -3.97 31.62
N ARG A 86 2.83 -3.72 30.66
CA ARG A 86 1.34 -3.76 30.75
C ARG A 86 0.79 -3.73 29.31
N GLY A 87 -0.11 -4.57 28.84
CA GLY A 87 -0.71 -5.81 29.31
C GLY A 87 -1.04 -6.60 28.04
N ARG A 88 -0.96 -7.93 28.10
CA ARG A 88 -1.34 -8.79 26.98
C ARG A 88 -2.87 -8.73 26.87
N HIS A 89 -3.35 -8.08 25.81
CA HIS A 89 -4.71 -8.30 25.34
C HIS A 89 -4.59 -9.35 24.25
N ASP A 90 -5.00 -10.58 24.58
CA ASP A 90 -5.05 -11.72 23.69
C ASP A 90 -6.22 -11.52 22.70
N ASP A 91 -6.02 -10.69 21.67
CA ASP A 91 -6.94 -10.57 20.51
C ASP A 91 -6.32 -11.22 19.26
N ASP A 92 -5.55 -12.30 19.44
CA ASP A 92 -4.91 -13.09 18.39
C ASP A 92 -5.86 -14.18 17.86
N ASN A 93 -6.90 -13.79 17.11
CA ASN A 93 -7.70 -14.77 16.35
C ASN A 93 -8.10 -14.34 14.92
N ASN A 94 -7.54 -13.26 14.39
CA ASN A 94 -7.76 -12.84 13.00
C ASN A 94 -6.67 -13.25 11.99
N ASP A 95 -5.72 -14.10 12.40
CA ASP A 95 -4.66 -14.62 11.53
C ASP A 95 -5.13 -15.76 10.59
N ARG A 96 -6.43 -16.09 10.57
CA ARG A 96 -7.00 -17.13 9.69
C ARG A 96 -7.28 -16.67 8.27
N ASP A 97 -7.23 -15.37 8.00
CA ASP A 97 -7.26 -14.83 6.63
C ASP A 97 -5.86 -14.56 6.09
N ARG A 98 -4.84 -15.27 6.60
CA ARG A 98 -3.50 -15.23 5.99
C ARG A 98 -3.63 -15.88 4.61
N PRO A 99 -3.55 -15.12 3.50
CA PRO A 99 -3.76 -15.68 2.17
C PRO A 99 -2.60 -16.64 1.90
N THR A 100 -2.88 -17.94 2.02
CA THR A 100 -1.89 -19.01 1.83
C THR A 100 -1.50 -19.08 0.36
N GLY A 101 -0.56 -18.25 -0.11
CA GLY A 101 0.17 -18.41 -1.38
C GLY A 101 -0.67 -18.75 -2.62
N ARG A 102 -1.96 -18.43 -2.63
CA ARG A 102 -2.82 -18.66 -3.79
C ARG A 102 -2.50 -17.53 -4.73
N PHE A 103 -2.06 -17.88 -5.94
CA PHE A 103 -2.01 -16.98 -7.08
C PHE A 103 -3.24 -16.06 -7.01
N LEU A 104 -2.98 -14.77 -6.78
CA LEU A 104 -4.04 -13.79 -6.73
C LEU A 104 -4.80 -13.89 -8.05
N ASP A 105 -6.13 -13.87 -7.95
CA ASP A 105 -7.00 -13.74 -9.12
C ASP A 105 -6.43 -12.63 -10.02
N PRO A 106 -6.16 -12.89 -11.32
CA PRO A 106 -5.64 -11.90 -12.24
C PRO A 106 -6.40 -10.57 -12.18
N HIS A 107 -7.71 -10.62 -11.92
CA HIS A 107 -8.52 -9.43 -11.74
C HIS A 107 -8.13 -8.62 -10.49
N ARG A 108 -8.05 -9.27 -9.33
CA ARG A 108 -7.64 -8.62 -8.07
C ARG A 108 -6.23 -8.06 -8.14
N ARG A 109 -5.33 -8.78 -8.84
CA ARG A 109 -3.97 -8.30 -9.10
C ARG A 109 -4.00 -7.02 -9.94
N ALA A 110 -4.78 -6.99 -11.02
CA ALA A 110 -4.92 -5.81 -11.86
C ALA A 110 -5.53 -4.61 -11.10
N GLU A 111 -6.53 -4.85 -10.24
CA GLU A 111 -7.10 -3.79 -9.41
C GLU A 111 -6.06 -3.24 -8.42
N ALA A 112 -5.32 -4.11 -7.74
CA ALA A 112 -4.26 -3.72 -6.82
C ALA A 112 -3.17 -2.91 -7.52
N GLU A 113 -2.71 -3.34 -8.69
CA GLU A 113 -1.71 -2.62 -9.49
C GLU A 113 -2.22 -1.24 -9.94
N ALA A 114 -3.46 -1.15 -10.43
CA ALA A 114 -4.08 0.11 -10.82
C ALA A 114 -4.25 1.06 -9.62
N ALA A 115 -4.62 0.54 -8.45
CA ALA A 115 -4.76 1.32 -7.22
C ALA A 115 -3.40 1.86 -6.74
N VAL A 116 -2.35 1.05 -6.77
CA VAL A 116 -0.97 1.49 -6.44
C VAL A 116 -0.51 2.57 -7.42
N ALA A 117 -0.70 2.38 -8.72
CA ALA A 117 -0.36 3.38 -9.73
C ALA A 117 -1.09 4.71 -9.49
N LEU A 118 -2.38 4.67 -9.14
CA LEU A 118 -3.18 5.86 -8.83
C LEU A 118 -2.64 6.58 -7.58
N ALA A 119 -2.31 5.84 -6.53
CA ALA A 119 -1.75 6.39 -5.29
C ALA A 119 -0.40 7.09 -5.55
N VAL A 120 0.50 6.44 -6.30
CA VAL A 120 1.81 6.99 -6.67
C VAL A 120 1.66 8.22 -7.56
N GLY A 121 0.78 8.19 -8.56
CA GLY A 121 0.50 9.34 -9.42
C GLY A 121 -0.06 10.54 -8.63
N THR A 122 -0.94 10.27 -7.66
CA THR A 122 -1.51 11.30 -6.77
C THR A 122 -0.42 11.92 -5.89
N LEU A 123 0.50 11.12 -5.35
CA LEU A 123 1.65 11.62 -4.60
C LEU A 123 2.58 12.48 -5.46
N ARG A 124 2.84 12.08 -6.72
CA ARG A 124 3.62 12.90 -7.67
C ARG A 124 2.93 14.24 -7.95
N TYR A 125 1.62 14.23 -8.17
CA TYR A 125 0.82 15.43 -8.39
C TYR A 125 0.89 16.38 -7.18
N MET A 126 0.71 15.86 -5.97
CA MET A 126 0.83 16.65 -4.74
C MET A 126 2.26 17.18 -4.55
N GLY A 127 3.28 16.36 -4.81
CA GLY A 127 4.68 16.75 -4.73
C GLY A 127 5.04 17.88 -5.71
N ALA A 128 4.51 17.86 -6.93
CA ALA A 128 4.68 18.95 -7.89
C ALA A 128 4.09 20.26 -7.37
N ARG A 129 2.86 20.21 -6.81
CA ARG A 129 2.22 21.40 -6.21
C ARG A 129 2.99 21.97 -5.04
N LEU A 130 3.52 21.12 -4.16
CA LEU A 130 4.32 21.57 -3.01
C LEU A 130 5.63 22.25 -3.44
N ARG A 131 6.17 21.90 -4.60
CA ARG A 131 7.35 22.56 -5.20
C ARG A 131 7.02 23.85 -5.96
N GLY A 132 5.74 24.27 -5.99
CA GLY A 132 5.29 25.40 -6.79
C GLY A 132 5.26 25.13 -8.30
N SER A 133 5.35 23.86 -8.71
CA SER A 133 5.20 23.48 -10.12
C SER A 133 3.72 23.34 -10.46
N ASP A 134 3.28 23.96 -11.54
CA ASP A 134 1.90 23.89 -12.04
C ASP A 134 1.59 22.60 -12.85
N VAL A 135 2.47 21.59 -12.78
CA VAL A 135 2.24 20.27 -13.40
C VAL A 135 0.98 19.64 -12.81
N GLY A 136 0.10 19.17 -13.69
CA GLY A 136 -1.20 18.56 -13.41
C GLY A 136 -2.35 19.55 -13.20
N ARG A 137 -2.10 20.87 -13.27
CA ARG A 137 -3.15 21.88 -13.02
C ARG A 137 -3.97 22.19 -14.28
N ARG A 138 -3.30 22.20 -15.44
CA ARG A 138 -3.92 22.48 -16.75
C ARG A 138 -4.75 21.28 -17.23
N LYS A 139 -5.81 21.57 -17.97
CA LYS A 139 -6.56 20.54 -18.70
C LYS A 139 -5.68 20.03 -19.84
N GLY A 140 -5.43 18.72 -19.89
CA GLY A 140 -4.52 18.11 -20.88
C GLY A 140 -3.07 17.96 -20.42
N ASP A 141 -2.76 18.25 -19.15
CA ASP A 141 -1.46 17.88 -18.58
C ASP A 141 -1.30 16.34 -18.58
N PRO A 142 -0.15 15.80 -19.02
CA PRO A 142 0.06 14.36 -19.11
C PRO A 142 -0.23 13.64 -17.79
N LEU A 143 0.19 14.20 -16.66
CA LEU A 143 -0.02 13.57 -15.35
C LEU A 143 -1.52 13.50 -14.99
N ARG A 144 -2.29 14.51 -15.40
CA ARG A 144 -3.73 14.54 -15.15
C ARG A 144 -4.47 13.55 -16.03
N VAL A 145 -4.09 13.46 -17.30
CA VAL A 145 -4.65 12.49 -18.26
C VAL A 145 -4.38 11.05 -17.79
N GLU A 146 -3.16 10.76 -17.33
CA GLU A 146 -2.80 9.46 -16.75
C GLU A 146 -3.67 9.12 -15.52
N LEU A 147 -3.82 10.06 -14.58
CA LEU A 147 -4.64 9.84 -13.38
C LEU A 147 -6.12 9.61 -13.70
N ASP A 148 -6.68 10.36 -14.65
CA ASP A 148 -8.06 10.18 -15.08
C ASP A 148 -8.25 8.83 -15.79
N GLY A 149 -7.25 8.38 -16.57
CA GLY A 149 -7.23 7.04 -17.15
C GLY A 149 -7.21 5.92 -16.11
N LEU A 150 -6.38 6.04 -15.07
CA LEU A 150 -6.32 5.05 -13.98
C LEU A 150 -7.64 4.97 -13.19
N ARG A 151 -8.31 6.12 -12.97
CA ARG A 151 -9.65 6.13 -12.35
C ARG A 151 -10.67 5.39 -13.22
N ALA A 152 -10.67 5.64 -14.53
CA ALA A 152 -11.56 4.95 -15.45
C ALA A 152 -11.29 3.43 -15.48
N ALA A 153 -10.02 3.02 -15.44
CA ALA A 153 -9.64 1.62 -15.38
C ALA A 153 -10.16 0.92 -14.12
N LEU A 154 -10.04 1.56 -12.93
CA LEU A 154 -10.58 1.00 -11.69
C LEU A 154 -12.10 0.84 -11.70
N VAL A 155 -12.82 1.80 -12.28
CA VAL A 155 -14.28 1.67 -12.44
C VAL A 155 -14.61 0.48 -13.35
N SER A 156 -13.90 0.35 -14.47
CA SER A 156 -14.11 -0.76 -15.42
C SER A 156 -13.83 -2.12 -14.79
N LEU A 157 -12.77 -2.24 -13.97
CA LEU A 157 -12.46 -3.47 -13.24
C LEU A 157 -13.58 -3.82 -12.26
N ARG A 158 -14.12 -2.86 -11.51
CA ARG A 158 -15.23 -3.11 -10.57
C ARG A 158 -16.51 -3.50 -11.26
N GLU A 159 -16.79 -2.94 -12.44
CA GLU A 159 -17.93 -3.36 -13.26
C GLU A 159 -17.79 -4.83 -13.71
N LEU A 160 -16.59 -5.24 -14.14
CA LEU A 160 -16.30 -6.63 -14.49
C LEU A 160 -16.42 -7.57 -13.28
N GLU A 161 -15.96 -7.15 -12.09
CA GLU A 161 -16.10 -7.94 -10.86
C GLU A 161 -17.58 -8.11 -10.47
N GLY A 162 -18.36 -7.03 -10.57
CA GLY A 162 -19.80 -7.07 -10.33
C GLY A 162 -20.53 -7.98 -11.32
N ALA A 163 -20.16 -7.92 -12.60
CA ALA A 163 -20.72 -8.80 -13.63
C ALA A 163 -20.32 -10.28 -13.42
N ALA A 164 -19.06 -10.55 -13.07
CA ALA A 164 -18.59 -11.90 -12.76
C ALA A 164 -19.27 -12.45 -11.50
N SER A 165 -19.48 -11.63 -10.47
CA SER A 165 -20.20 -12.00 -9.26
C SER A 165 -21.68 -12.30 -9.54
N ALA A 166 -22.33 -11.52 -10.41
CA ALA A 166 -23.72 -11.76 -10.83
C ALA A 166 -23.88 -13.02 -11.70
N ALA A 167 -22.87 -13.36 -12.50
CA ALA A 167 -22.86 -14.59 -13.32
C ALA A 167 -22.43 -15.83 -12.53
N GLY A 168 -21.72 -15.67 -11.41
CA GLY A 168 -21.09 -16.72 -10.62
C GLY A 168 -21.92 -17.32 -9.49
N GLU A 169 -23.15 -16.85 -9.24
CA GLU A 169 -24.08 -17.44 -8.26
C GLU A 169 -24.78 -18.72 -8.79
N VAL A 170 -24.16 -19.41 -9.75
CA VAL A 170 -24.59 -20.72 -10.26
C VAL A 170 -23.36 -21.63 -10.37
N GLY A 171 -23.09 -22.40 -9.31
CA GLY A 171 -22.35 -23.66 -9.45
C GLY A 171 -20.86 -23.65 -9.10
N THR A 172 -20.51 -23.31 -7.86
CA THR A 172 -19.47 -24.09 -7.16
C THR A 172 -20.11 -24.87 -6.02
N SER A 173 -21.09 -25.70 -6.39
CA SER A 173 -21.39 -26.92 -5.63
C SER A 173 -20.15 -27.83 -5.73
N THR A 174 -19.13 -27.54 -4.91
CA THR A 174 -18.28 -28.63 -4.48
C THR A 174 -19.19 -29.51 -3.63
N ASN A 175 -19.61 -30.64 -4.22
CA ASN A 175 -20.16 -31.76 -3.48
C ASN A 175 -19.09 -32.19 -2.48
N VAL A 176 -19.10 -31.58 -1.30
CA VAL A 176 -18.45 -32.12 -0.12
C VAL A 176 -19.50 -32.98 0.56
N ASP A 177 -19.80 -34.11 -0.09
CA ASP A 177 -20.37 -35.25 0.61
C ASP A 177 -19.35 -35.69 1.66
N ALA A 178 -19.63 -35.41 2.93
CA ALA A 178 -19.76 -36.40 4.01
C ALA A 178 -19.44 -35.83 5.40
N ASP A 179 -20.41 -36.04 6.29
CA ASP A 179 -20.25 -36.23 7.74
C ASP A 179 -19.74 -35.07 8.61
N ALA A 180 -20.68 -34.32 9.19
CA ALA A 180 -21.14 -34.62 10.55
C ALA A 180 -22.07 -33.50 11.06
N ALA A 181 -23.26 -33.91 11.45
CA ALA A 181 -24.26 -33.08 12.09
C ALA A 181 -23.77 -32.50 13.43
N VAL A 182 -23.89 -31.18 13.61
CA VAL A 182 -24.44 -30.58 14.84
C VAL A 182 -25.16 -29.29 14.43
N GLY A 183 -26.49 -29.36 14.44
CA GLY A 183 -27.33 -28.18 14.32
C GLY A 183 -27.38 -27.41 15.65
N VAL A 184 -27.28 -26.08 15.56
CA VAL A 184 -27.93 -25.16 16.49
C VAL A 184 -28.45 -23.98 15.66
N SER A 185 -29.76 -23.79 15.77
CA SER A 185 -30.62 -22.86 15.05
C SER A 185 -30.57 -21.42 15.60
N ASP A 186 -31.22 -20.53 14.83
CA ASP A 186 -31.83 -19.25 15.22
C ASP A 186 -30.85 -18.10 15.57
N ASP A 187 -31.07 -16.84 15.16
CA ASP A 187 -32.32 -16.15 14.86
C ASP A 187 -32.05 -14.98 13.90
N GLY A 188 -33.00 -14.74 12.99
CA GLY A 188 -32.91 -13.67 12.00
C GLY A 188 -33.15 -12.28 12.57
N VAL A 189 -32.36 -11.31 12.13
CA VAL A 189 -32.77 -9.89 12.14
C VAL A 189 -32.50 -9.28 10.78
N SER A 190 -33.59 -9.21 10.01
CA SER A 190 -33.73 -8.46 8.77
C SER A 190 -34.14 -7.02 9.09
N ARG A 191 -33.27 -6.04 8.81
CA ARG A 191 -33.57 -4.61 8.61
C ARG A 191 -32.45 -4.05 7.73
N GLY A 192 -32.63 -3.65 6.46
CA GLY A 192 -33.71 -2.84 5.89
C GLY A 192 -33.22 -1.39 5.78
N GLY A 193 -32.92 -0.90 4.57
CA GLY A 193 -32.55 0.52 4.40
C GLY A 193 -31.82 0.88 3.11
N GLY A 194 -32.42 0.60 1.94
CA GLY A 194 -31.96 1.16 0.68
C GLY A 194 -32.33 2.64 0.57
N ILE A 195 -31.32 3.53 0.53
CA ILE A 195 -31.49 4.95 0.20
C ILE A 195 -30.97 5.16 -1.22
N GLY A 196 -31.89 5.28 -2.17
CA GLY A 196 -31.58 5.52 -3.58
C GLY A 196 -31.19 6.97 -3.88
N PRO A 197 -30.31 7.24 -4.87
CA PRO A 197 -29.88 8.59 -5.20
C PRO A 197 -30.96 9.38 -5.97
N SER A 198 -31.35 10.52 -5.42
CA SER A 198 -32.24 11.50 -6.03
C SER A 198 -31.57 12.20 -7.22
N LYS A 199 -32.13 12.02 -8.43
CA LYS A 199 -31.72 12.74 -9.63
C LYS A 199 -32.17 14.21 -9.55
N LYS A 200 -31.24 15.14 -9.32
CA LYS A 200 -31.51 16.59 -9.37
C LYS A 200 -31.32 17.11 -10.80
N LYS A 201 -32.45 17.35 -11.46
CA LYS A 201 -32.60 17.95 -12.79
C LYS A 201 -32.07 19.39 -12.79
N GLN A 202 -31.02 19.68 -13.55
CA GLN A 202 -30.59 21.05 -13.84
C GLN A 202 -31.53 21.66 -14.88
N ARG A 203 -32.09 22.83 -14.55
CA ARG A 203 -32.80 23.71 -15.49
C ARG A 203 -31.77 24.50 -16.29
N GLU A 204 -31.94 24.49 -17.60
CA GLU A 204 -31.30 25.42 -18.53
C GLU A 204 -31.80 26.84 -18.27
N GLY A 205 -30.86 27.77 -18.15
CA GLY A 205 -31.12 29.21 -18.19
C GLY A 205 -30.56 29.76 -19.49
N VAL A 206 -31.47 29.95 -20.45
CA VAL A 206 -31.26 30.73 -21.67
C VAL A 206 -31.41 32.22 -21.31
N GLY A 207 -30.39 33.01 -21.63
CA GLY A 207 -30.44 34.47 -21.77
C GLY A 207 -29.19 34.85 -22.57
N GLY A 208 -29.27 35.52 -23.72
CA GLY A 208 -30.19 36.59 -24.09
C GLY A 208 -29.39 37.88 -24.04
#